data_AF-A0A7Y5JZ08-F1
#
_entry.id   AF-A0A7Y5JZ08-F1
#
_cell.length_a   1.000
_cell.length_b   1.000
_cell.length_c   1.000
_cell.angle_alpha   90.00
_cell.angle_beta   90.00
_cell.angle_gamma   90.00
#
_symmetry.space_group_name_H-M   'P 1'
#
loop_
_entity.id
_entity.type
_entity.pdbx_description
1 polymer ?
#
loop_
_entity_poly.entity_id
_entity_poly.type
_entity_poly.pdbx_seq_one_letter_code
_entity_poly.pdbx_strand_id
1 'polypeptide(L)'
;MAAGPAERSALASLDAARPAIARLDVARNSEDVAADLIESWSAVETALRSLVGGSSLGGQALIRELRQRQMLSFEQANALAEFQAARDRAQRTDYKPSAQDINAARDGFLKLEAGLMASVNPPPPVAAPADATSTAPTRPMPSGESLAGRRSGFPGGLALGALVLVALLAGGAWW
;
A
#
# COMPACT_ATOMS: atom_id res chain seq x y z
N MET A 1 -1.64 -19.04 0.61
CA MET A 1 -3.09 -19.31 0.50
C MET A 1 -3.51 -19.01 -0.93
N ALA A 2 -4.55 -19.65 -1.47
CA ALA A 2 -5.19 -19.16 -2.69
C ALA A 2 -6.05 -17.93 -2.34
N ALA A 3 -6.21 -16.98 -3.27
CA ALA A 3 -7.02 -15.79 -3.01
C ALA A 3 -8.45 -16.10 -2.60
N GLY A 4 -8.95 -15.30 -1.65
CA GLY A 4 -10.34 -15.31 -1.25
C GLY A 4 -11.29 -14.88 -2.38
N PRO A 5 -12.61 -14.97 -2.13
CA PRO A 5 -13.62 -14.43 -3.03
C PRO A 5 -13.52 -12.90 -3.20
N ALA A 6 -13.01 -12.20 -2.18
CA ALA A 6 -12.96 -10.73 -2.14
C ALA A 6 -11.98 -10.16 -3.17
N GLU A 7 -10.79 -10.74 -3.31
CA GLU A 7 -9.74 -10.30 -4.24
C GLU A 7 -10.16 -10.52 -5.69
N ARG A 8 -10.89 -11.63 -5.97
CA ARG A 8 -11.49 -11.89 -7.28
C ARG A 8 -12.67 -10.96 -7.57
N SER A 9 -13.49 -10.63 -6.57
CA SER A 9 -14.53 -9.59 -6.69
C SER A 9 -13.94 -8.19 -6.91
N ALA A 10 -12.79 -7.90 -6.30
CA ALA A 10 -12.08 -6.64 -6.47
C ALA A 10 -11.49 -6.52 -7.87
N LEU A 11 -10.85 -7.56 -8.41
CA LEU A 11 -10.38 -7.58 -9.81
C LEU A 11 -11.53 -7.38 -10.79
N ALA A 12 -12.65 -8.10 -10.65
CA ALA A 12 -13.81 -7.94 -11.53
C ALA A 12 -14.44 -6.53 -11.45
N SER A 13 -14.33 -5.86 -10.29
CA SER A 13 -14.76 -4.46 -10.12
C SER A 13 -13.74 -3.47 -10.70
N LEU A 14 -12.44 -3.81 -10.66
CA LEU A 14 -11.34 -3.01 -11.20
C LEU A 14 -11.27 -3.08 -12.73
N ASP A 15 -11.63 -4.21 -13.34
CA ASP A 15 -11.74 -4.38 -14.79
C ASP A 15 -12.69 -3.35 -15.43
N ALA A 16 -13.74 -2.92 -14.70
CA ALA A 16 -14.65 -1.86 -15.14
C ALA A 16 -13.98 -0.48 -15.27
N ALA A 17 -12.86 -0.23 -14.59
CA ALA A 17 -12.10 1.02 -14.71
C ALA A 17 -11.20 1.07 -15.97
N ARG A 18 -10.84 -0.09 -16.56
CA ARG A 18 -9.96 -0.18 -17.74
C ARG A 18 -10.35 0.74 -18.89
N PRO A 19 -11.62 0.78 -19.38
CA PRO A 19 -11.97 1.63 -20.51
C PRO A 19 -11.76 3.12 -20.20
N ALA A 20 -12.11 3.59 -19.00
CA ALA A 20 -11.86 4.98 -18.60
C ALA A 20 -10.35 5.28 -18.49
N ILE A 21 -9.57 4.42 -17.85
CA ILE A 21 -8.10 4.57 -17.75
C ILE A 21 -7.42 4.58 -19.13
N ALA A 22 -7.91 3.78 -20.08
CA ALA A 22 -7.42 3.74 -21.46
C ALA A 22 -7.82 4.98 -22.28
N ARG A 23 -8.95 5.63 -21.95
CA ARG A 23 -9.42 6.88 -22.57
C ARG A 23 -8.69 8.14 -22.07
N LEU A 24 -8.00 8.08 -20.93
CA LEU A 24 -7.24 9.21 -20.38
C LEU A 24 -6.11 9.64 -21.34
N ASP A 25 -6.23 10.83 -21.94
CA ASP A 25 -5.20 11.43 -22.80
C ASP A 25 -5.23 12.96 -22.65
N VAL A 26 -4.05 13.59 -22.56
CA VAL A 26 -3.88 15.03 -22.38
C VAL A 26 -4.22 15.83 -23.65
N ALA A 27 -4.29 15.16 -24.81
CA ALA A 27 -4.73 15.77 -26.07
C ALA A 27 -6.26 15.90 -26.22
N ARG A 28 -7.06 15.32 -25.31
CA ARG A 28 -8.52 15.39 -25.31
C ARG A 28 -9.06 16.64 -24.59
N ASN A 29 -10.36 16.85 -24.66
CA ASN A 29 -11.05 17.87 -23.88
C ASN A 29 -10.80 17.65 -22.37
N SER A 30 -10.43 18.71 -21.65
CA SER A 30 -10.17 18.64 -20.20
C SER A 30 -11.39 18.20 -19.39
N GLU A 31 -12.61 18.47 -19.87
CA GLU A 31 -13.85 18.03 -19.24
C GLU A 31 -14.06 16.51 -19.38
N ASP A 32 -13.85 15.96 -20.58
CA ASP A 32 -13.85 14.51 -20.82
C ASP A 32 -12.84 13.79 -19.88
N VAL A 33 -11.62 14.32 -19.80
CA VAL A 33 -10.55 13.74 -18.97
C VAL A 33 -10.90 13.82 -17.49
N ALA A 34 -11.57 14.89 -17.04
CA ALA A 34 -12.07 15.00 -15.68
C ALA A 34 -13.16 13.97 -15.39
N ALA A 35 -14.09 13.74 -16.34
CA ALA A 35 -15.10 12.69 -16.24
C ALA A 35 -14.48 11.29 -16.18
N ASP A 36 -13.53 10.97 -17.08
CA ASP A 36 -12.80 9.69 -17.11
C ASP A 36 -12.02 9.44 -15.81
N LEU A 37 -11.41 10.48 -15.20
CA LEU A 37 -10.74 10.40 -13.89
C LEU A 37 -11.72 10.11 -12.73
N ILE A 38 -12.92 10.69 -12.77
CA ILE A 38 -13.96 10.48 -11.74
C ILE A 38 -14.61 9.09 -11.90
N GLU A 39 -14.89 8.66 -13.13
CA GLU A 39 -15.41 7.33 -13.49
C GLU A 39 -14.44 6.24 -13.01
N SER A 40 -13.18 6.30 -13.45
CA SER A 40 -12.16 5.30 -13.11
C SER A 40 -11.88 5.24 -11.60
N TRP A 41 -11.84 6.37 -10.89
CA TRP A 41 -11.73 6.36 -9.43
C TRP A 41 -12.93 5.68 -8.76
N SER A 42 -14.17 5.89 -9.25
CA SER A 42 -15.37 5.30 -8.64
C SER A 42 -15.40 3.76 -8.72
N ALA A 43 -14.85 3.20 -9.81
CA ALA A 43 -14.66 1.77 -9.99
C ALA A 43 -13.51 1.24 -9.10
N VAL A 44 -12.38 1.94 -9.03
CA VAL A 44 -11.28 1.63 -8.09
C VAL A 44 -11.75 1.62 -6.64
N GLU A 45 -12.49 2.64 -6.19
CA GLU A 45 -13.00 2.69 -4.83
C GLU A 45 -14.02 1.57 -4.55
N THR A 46 -14.75 1.12 -5.57
CA THR A 46 -15.66 -0.03 -5.46
C THR A 46 -14.91 -1.36 -5.33
N ALA A 47 -13.80 -1.54 -6.07
CA ALA A 47 -12.88 -2.66 -5.85
C ALA A 47 -12.29 -2.63 -4.43
N LEU A 48 -11.79 -1.46 -3.97
CA LEU A 48 -11.28 -1.28 -2.61
C LEU A 48 -12.34 -1.56 -1.53
N ARG A 49 -13.61 -1.15 -1.73
CA ARG A 49 -14.72 -1.45 -0.82
C ARG A 49 -15.07 -2.94 -0.77
N SER A 50 -14.94 -3.68 -1.87
CA SER A 50 -15.16 -5.14 -1.89
C SER A 50 -14.09 -5.93 -1.12
N LEU A 51 -12.82 -5.48 -1.12
CA LEU A 51 -11.75 -6.08 -0.32
C LEU A 51 -12.03 -6.03 1.19
N VAL A 52 -12.62 -4.93 1.68
CA VAL A 52 -12.94 -4.73 3.10
C VAL A 52 -14.14 -5.59 3.56
N GLY A 53 -14.89 -6.19 2.62
CA GLY A 53 -16.14 -6.91 2.87
C GLY A 53 -17.39 -6.01 2.83
N GLY A 54 -17.29 -4.86 2.15
CA GLY A 54 -18.28 -3.77 2.22
C GLY A 54 -17.90 -2.75 3.29
N SER A 55 -17.83 -1.48 2.90
CA SER A 55 -17.49 -0.37 3.80
C SER A 55 -18.14 0.92 3.33
N SER A 56 -18.53 1.77 4.28
CA SER A 56 -18.97 3.15 4.04
C SER A 56 -17.80 4.15 3.96
N LEU A 57 -16.56 3.69 4.17
CA LEU A 57 -15.37 4.52 3.99
C LEU A 57 -15.09 4.74 2.50
N GLY A 58 -14.77 5.97 2.14
CA GLY A 58 -14.23 6.37 0.83
C GLY A 58 -12.87 7.07 0.95
N GLY A 59 -12.22 7.30 -0.19
CA GLY A 59 -10.95 8.03 -0.28
C GLY A 59 -9.88 7.61 0.74
N GLN A 60 -9.20 8.60 1.33
CA GLN A 60 -8.10 8.42 2.29
C GLN A 60 -8.45 7.54 3.49
N ALA A 61 -9.71 7.53 3.93
CA ALA A 61 -10.13 6.67 5.04
C ALA A 61 -10.11 5.19 4.66
N LEU A 62 -10.55 4.87 3.44
CA LEU A 62 -10.53 3.51 2.89
C LEU A 62 -9.11 3.03 2.60
N ILE A 63 -8.26 3.89 2.00
CA ILE A 63 -6.84 3.58 1.74
C ILE A 63 -6.11 3.27 3.06
N ARG A 64 -6.36 4.08 4.11
CA ARG A 64 -5.76 3.90 5.44
C ARG A 64 -6.20 2.58 6.10
N GLU A 65 -7.51 2.27 6.06
CA GLU A 65 -8.06 1.02 6.60
C GLU A 65 -7.42 -0.21 5.93
N LEU A 66 -7.35 -0.23 4.59
CA LEU A 66 -6.74 -1.33 3.84
C LEU A 66 -5.24 -1.48 4.12
N ARG A 67 -4.51 -0.37 4.30
CA ARG A 67 -3.09 -0.40 4.74
C ARG A 67 -2.96 -0.92 6.17
N GLN A 68 -3.86 -0.55 7.09
CA GLN A 68 -3.88 -1.06 8.47
C GLN A 68 -4.15 -2.57 8.53
N ARG A 69 -4.98 -3.09 7.62
CA ARG A 69 -5.21 -4.53 7.41
C ARG A 69 -4.12 -5.24 6.60
N GLN A 70 -3.03 -4.56 6.24
CA GLN A 70 -1.93 -5.08 5.40
C GLN A 70 -2.36 -5.55 3.99
N MET A 71 -3.54 -5.13 3.51
CA MET A 71 -4.09 -5.49 2.20
C MET A 71 -3.53 -4.61 1.06
N LEU A 72 -2.91 -3.48 1.40
CA LEU A 72 -2.18 -2.63 0.46
C LEU A 72 -0.74 -2.44 0.95
N SER A 73 0.22 -2.53 0.03
CA SER A 73 1.59 -2.11 0.26
C SER A 73 1.67 -0.59 0.49
N PHE A 74 2.78 -0.12 1.07
CA PHE A 74 2.99 1.33 1.22
C PHE A 74 2.99 2.06 -0.13
N GLU A 75 3.60 1.46 -1.16
CA GLU A 75 3.66 2.03 -2.50
C GLU A 75 2.26 2.11 -3.16
N GLN A 76 1.46 1.05 -3.06
CA GLN A 76 0.08 1.02 -3.55
C GLN A 76 -0.77 2.08 -2.86
N ALA A 77 -0.67 2.19 -1.53
CA ALA A 77 -1.38 3.20 -0.77
C ALA A 77 -0.97 4.63 -1.17
N ASN A 78 0.31 4.86 -1.51
CA ASN A 78 0.78 6.16 -1.98
C ASN A 78 0.26 6.48 -3.40
N ALA A 79 0.35 5.53 -4.34
CA ALA A 79 -0.14 5.71 -5.71
C ALA A 79 -1.66 5.94 -5.75
N LEU A 80 -2.43 5.24 -4.92
CA LEU A 80 -3.87 5.46 -4.76
C LEU A 80 -4.20 6.82 -4.11
N ALA A 81 -3.33 7.34 -3.22
CA ALA A 81 -3.50 8.67 -2.66
C ALA A 81 -3.26 9.78 -3.69
N GLU A 82 -2.24 9.64 -4.55
CA GLU A 82 -2.00 10.55 -5.68
C GLU A 82 -3.15 10.51 -6.71
N PHE A 83 -3.67 9.32 -7.02
CA PHE A 83 -4.86 9.18 -7.89
C PHE A 83 -6.09 9.86 -7.25
N GLN A 84 -6.36 9.64 -5.97
CA GLN A 84 -7.45 10.37 -5.30
C GLN A 84 -7.23 11.89 -5.36
N ALA A 85 -6.01 12.38 -5.12
CA ALA A 85 -5.68 13.80 -5.20
C ALA A 85 -5.80 14.37 -6.62
N ALA A 86 -5.60 13.56 -7.67
CA ALA A 86 -5.90 13.91 -9.06
C ALA A 86 -7.42 14.01 -9.29
N ARG A 87 -8.19 13.03 -8.83
CA ARG A 87 -9.67 13.02 -8.91
C ARG A 87 -10.31 14.17 -8.13
N ASP A 88 -9.80 14.51 -6.95
CA ASP A 88 -10.29 15.61 -6.10
C ASP A 88 -9.88 17.00 -6.62
N ARG A 89 -8.98 17.05 -7.61
CA ARG A 89 -8.75 18.23 -8.45
C ARG A 89 -9.68 18.24 -9.67
N ALA A 90 -9.87 17.09 -10.33
CA ALA A 90 -10.81 16.92 -11.44
C ALA A 90 -12.29 17.20 -11.06
N GLN A 91 -12.67 17.12 -9.79
CA GLN A 91 -14.00 17.54 -9.31
C GLN A 91 -14.28 19.05 -9.42
N ARG A 92 -13.28 19.89 -9.68
CA ARG A 92 -13.43 21.36 -9.69
C ARG A 92 -13.63 21.84 -11.13
N THR A 93 -14.70 22.60 -11.37
CA THR A 93 -15.12 23.02 -12.72
C THR A 93 -14.19 24.03 -13.39
N ASP A 94 -13.28 24.65 -12.63
CA ASP A 94 -12.22 25.54 -13.11
C ASP A 94 -10.90 24.80 -13.40
N TYR A 95 -10.76 23.56 -12.93
CA TYR A 95 -9.52 22.80 -13.04
C TYR A 95 -9.39 22.08 -14.38
N LYS A 96 -8.17 22.09 -14.93
CA LYS A 96 -7.82 21.30 -16.12
C LYS A 96 -6.87 20.17 -15.72
N PRO A 97 -7.27 18.90 -15.88
CA PRO A 97 -6.40 17.75 -15.65
C PRO A 97 -5.09 17.86 -16.42
N SER A 98 -3.99 17.57 -15.73
CA SER A 98 -2.63 17.61 -16.26
C SER A 98 -2.11 16.22 -16.62
N ALA A 99 -0.98 16.16 -17.32
CA ALA A 99 -0.29 14.89 -17.57
C ALA A 99 0.13 14.17 -16.27
N GLN A 100 0.39 14.89 -15.18
CA GLN A 100 0.67 14.30 -13.86
C GLN A 100 -0.55 13.54 -13.31
N ASP A 101 -1.76 14.00 -13.62
CA ASP A 101 -3.02 13.44 -13.08
C ASP A 101 -3.41 12.16 -13.81
N ILE A 102 -3.24 12.18 -15.14
CA ILE A 102 -3.35 11.00 -16.00
C ILE A 102 -2.32 9.94 -15.57
N ASN A 103 -1.09 10.35 -15.27
CA ASN A 103 -0.04 9.43 -14.81
C ASN A 103 -0.32 8.88 -13.40
N ALA A 104 -0.79 9.71 -12.46
CA ALA A 104 -1.18 9.26 -11.13
C ALA A 104 -2.35 8.25 -11.18
N ALA A 105 -3.34 8.48 -12.04
CA ALA A 105 -4.45 7.55 -12.26
C ALA A 105 -3.99 6.22 -12.84
N ARG A 106 -3.13 6.24 -13.86
CA ARG A 106 -2.55 5.04 -14.47
C ARG A 106 -1.67 4.27 -13.48
N ASP A 107 -0.81 4.95 -12.71
CA ASP A 107 0.09 4.32 -11.72
C ASP A 107 -0.71 3.69 -10.57
N GLY A 108 -1.69 4.41 -10.01
CA GLY A 108 -2.58 3.92 -8.96
C GLY A 108 -3.42 2.71 -9.41
N PHE A 109 -3.96 2.76 -10.63
CA PHE A 109 -4.65 1.62 -11.24
C PHE A 109 -3.72 0.40 -11.40
N LEU A 110 -2.58 0.56 -12.08
CA LEU A 110 -1.67 -0.53 -12.41
C LEU A 110 -1.06 -1.18 -11.16
N LYS A 111 -0.76 -0.41 -10.11
CA LYS A 111 -0.20 -0.95 -8.85
C LYS A 111 -1.23 -1.71 -8.02
N LEU A 112 -2.49 -1.25 -8.01
CA LEU A 112 -3.59 -2.00 -7.40
C LEU A 112 -3.85 -3.31 -8.17
N GLU A 113 -3.91 -3.24 -9.50
CA GLU A 113 -4.05 -4.40 -10.38
C GLU A 113 -2.94 -5.43 -10.17
N ALA A 114 -1.68 -5.02 -10.23
CA ALA A 114 -0.55 -5.91 -10.00
C ALA A 114 -0.55 -6.53 -8.59
N GLY A 115 -0.96 -5.77 -7.57
CA GLY A 115 -1.12 -6.27 -6.20
C GLY A 115 -2.20 -7.34 -6.06
N LEU A 116 -3.36 -7.11 -6.67
CA LEU A 116 -4.47 -8.06 -6.67
C LEU A 116 -4.14 -9.32 -7.49
N MET A 117 -3.53 -9.15 -8.67
CA MET A 117 -3.07 -10.28 -9.49
C MET A 117 -2.02 -11.13 -8.78
N ALA A 118 -1.07 -10.52 -8.06
CA ALA A 118 -0.09 -11.23 -7.24
C ALA A 118 -0.72 -11.91 -6.01
N SER A 119 -1.84 -11.40 -5.51
CA SER A 119 -2.62 -12.05 -4.43
C SER A 119 -3.43 -13.24 -4.95
N VAL A 120 -3.94 -13.16 -6.19
CA VAL A 120 -4.72 -14.21 -6.86
C VAL A 120 -3.86 -15.35 -7.38
N ASN A 121 -2.72 -15.03 -8.00
CA ASN A 121 -1.73 -15.99 -8.48
C ASN A 121 -0.39 -15.74 -7.77
N PRO A 122 -0.26 -16.10 -6.48
CA PRO A 122 1.00 -15.92 -5.75
C PRO A 122 2.11 -16.74 -6.41
N PRO A 123 3.33 -16.17 -6.56
CA PRO A 123 4.45 -16.90 -7.14
C PRO A 123 4.74 -18.17 -6.32
N PRO A 124 5.22 -19.25 -6.95
CA PRO A 124 5.62 -20.46 -6.23
C PRO A 124 6.68 -20.08 -5.19
N PRO A 125 6.66 -20.68 -3.98
CA PRO A 125 7.65 -20.38 -2.95
C PRO A 125 9.04 -20.71 -3.48
N VAL A 126 9.86 -19.68 -3.66
CA VAL A 126 11.25 -19.84 -4.08
C VAL A 126 11.94 -20.68 -3.01
N ALA A 127 12.42 -21.87 -3.38
CA ALA A 127 13.19 -22.69 -2.47
C ALA A 127 14.40 -21.87 -2.00
N ALA A 128 14.51 -21.67 -0.68
CA ALA A 128 15.67 -20.98 -0.11
C ALA A 128 16.95 -21.71 -0.58
N PRO A 129 18.02 -20.97 -0.93
CA PRO A 129 19.29 -21.62 -1.23
C PRO A 129 19.69 -22.44 -0.01
N ALA A 130 19.84 -23.75 -0.19
CA ALA A 130 20.26 -24.62 0.89
C ALA A 130 21.68 -24.19 1.31
N ASP A 131 21.83 -23.71 2.55
CA ASP A 131 23.13 -23.36 3.11
C ASP A 131 24.05 -24.58 3.04
N ALA A 132 24.99 -24.52 2.09
CA ALA A 132 25.97 -25.56 1.86
C ALA A 132 26.87 -25.64 3.09
N THR A 133 26.50 -26.52 4.03
CA THR A 133 27.21 -26.76 5.28
C THR A 133 28.53 -27.45 4.97
N SER A 134 29.49 -26.64 4.51
CA SER A 134 30.83 -27.07 4.15
C SER A 134 31.54 -27.49 5.43
N THR A 135 31.64 -28.80 5.64
CA THR A 135 32.27 -29.39 6.83
C THR A 135 33.76 -29.08 6.84
N ALA A 136 34.12 -28.00 7.52
CA ALA A 136 35.52 -27.66 7.79
C ALA A 136 36.20 -28.81 8.55
N PRO A 137 37.32 -29.36 8.06
CA PRO A 137 37.97 -30.49 8.70
C PRO A 137 38.62 -30.07 10.03
N THR A 138 38.25 -30.76 11.11
CA THR A 138 38.78 -30.53 12.46
C THR A 138 40.30 -30.65 12.50
N ARG A 139 41.00 -29.55 12.74
CA ARG A 139 42.45 -29.54 13.02
C ARG A 139 42.66 -29.27 14.52
N PRO A 140 43.41 -30.12 15.24
CA PRO A 140 43.59 -29.96 16.69
C PRO A 140 44.39 -28.70 17.04
N MET A 141 44.03 -28.07 18.17
CA MET A 141 44.69 -26.87 18.68
C MET A 141 45.99 -27.20 19.41
N PRO A 142 47.05 -26.37 19.26
CA PRO A 142 47.96 -26.04 20.35
C PRO A 142 47.35 -24.91 21.22
N SER A 143 47.50 -25.01 22.54
CA SER A 143 46.99 -24.03 23.50
C SER A 143 47.76 -22.70 23.48
N GLY A 144 47.06 -21.59 23.78
CA GLY A 144 47.67 -20.26 23.92
C GLY A 144 46.84 -19.30 24.76
N GLU A 145 47.22 -19.14 26.03
CA GLU A 145 46.91 -17.93 26.83
C GLU A 145 47.66 -16.72 26.24
N SER A 146 47.19 -15.47 26.29
CA SER A 146 45.93 -14.89 26.82
C SER A 146 45.63 -13.59 25.99
N LEU A 147 45.13 -12.40 26.39
CA LEU A 147 44.81 -11.72 27.66
C LEU A 147 43.87 -10.51 27.36
N ALA A 148 43.03 -10.11 28.31
CA ALA A 148 42.27 -8.84 28.46
C ALA A 148 41.88 -7.99 27.21
N GLY A 149 40.57 -7.89 26.94
CA GLY A 149 39.99 -7.14 25.80
C GLY A 149 38.77 -6.24 26.06
N ARG A 150 38.70 -5.54 27.22
CA ARG A 150 37.73 -4.45 27.60
C ARG A 150 36.20 -4.73 27.50
N ARG A 151 35.53 -4.67 28.66
CA ARG A 151 34.05 -4.57 28.80
C ARG A 151 33.51 -3.14 28.58
N SER A 152 32.37 -3.03 27.90
CA SER A 152 31.27 -2.05 28.09
C SER A 152 30.13 -2.49 27.16
N GLY A 153 28.95 -2.93 27.61
CA GLY A 153 27.87 -2.11 28.21
C GLY A 153 26.86 -1.73 27.11
N PHE A 154 25.54 -1.90 27.20
CA PHE A 154 24.65 -2.15 28.35
C PHE A 154 23.37 -2.94 27.89
N PRO A 155 22.68 -3.73 28.75
CA PRO A 155 21.55 -4.58 28.34
C PRO A 155 20.14 -4.14 28.82
N GLY A 156 19.10 -4.44 28.03
CA GLY A 156 17.76 -4.89 28.48
C GLY A 156 16.70 -3.84 28.92
N GLY A 157 15.41 -4.24 28.82
CA GLY A 157 14.22 -3.49 29.29
C GLY A 157 13.41 -2.86 28.15
N LEU A 158 12.41 -3.49 27.51
CA LEU A 158 11.07 -3.97 27.97
C LEU A 158 10.08 -2.89 28.46
N ALA A 159 9.13 -2.58 27.55
CA ALA A 159 7.68 -2.46 27.77
C ALA A 159 7.05 -1.26 28.53
N LEU A 160 5.74 -1.12 28.30
CA LEU A 160 4.72 -0.32 29.01
C LEU A 160 4.85 1.22 29.00
N GLY A 161 4.03 1.85 28.13
CA GLY A 161 3.79 3.30 28.12
C GLY A 161 2.37 3.72 27.70
N ALA A 162 1.43 2.78 27.58
CA ALA A 162 0.08 3.01 27.03
C ALA A 162 -0.97 3.31 28.12
N LEU A 163 -0.76 4.32 28.97
CA LEU A 163 -1.74 4.69 30.02
C LEU A 163 -1.71 6.16 30.50
N VAL A 164 -1.38 7.09 29.61
CA VAL A 164 -1.67 8.55 29.76
C VAL A 164 -2.30 9.03 28.44
N LEU A 165 -3.55 8.68 28.11
CA LEU A 165 -4.81 8.78 28.86
C LEU A 165 -5.32 10.22 29.02
N VAL A 166 -6.08 10.66 28.01
CA VAL A 166 -7.36 11.41 28.11
C VAL A 166 -7.36 12.84 28.68
N ALA A 167 -6.32 13.31 29.37
CA ALA A 167 -6.29 14.63 30.00
C ALA A 167 -6.38 15.83 29.02
N LEU A 168 -5.97 15.67 27.75
CA LEU A 168 -5.92 16.74 26.74
C LEU A 168 -7.07 16.69 25.72
N LEU A 169 -8.28 16.33 26.18
CA LEU A 169 -9.53 16.44 25.42
C LEU A 169 -10.54 17.44 26.02
N ALA A 170 -10.12 18.26 27.00
CA ALA A 170 -11.02 19.07 27.84
C ALA A 170 -10.76 20.59 27.85
N GLY A 171 -9.79 21.11 27.09
CA GLY A 171 -9.46 22.53 27.05
C GLY A 171 -8.99 22.98 25.67
N GLY A 172 -9.86 23.66 24.92
CA GLY A 172 -9.57 24.07 23.53
C GLY A 172 -10.77 24.44 22.65
N ALA A 173 -11.97 24.60 23.23
CA ALA A 173 -13.09 25.27 22.57
C ALA A 173 -13.11 26.75 22.98
N TRP A 174 -13.72 27.61 22.14
CA TRP A 174 -13.91 29.07 22.32
C TRP A 174 -12.68 29.96 22.10
N TRP A 175 -12.26 30.13 20.84
CA TRP A 175 -12.52 31.38 20.10
C TRP A 175 -12.43 31.14 18.58
#